data_AF-A0A914BDY0-F1
#
_entry.id   AF-A0A914BDY0-F1
#
_cell.length_a   1.000
_cell.length_b   1.000
_cell.length_c   1.000
_cell.angle_alpha   90.00
_cell.angle_beta   90.00
_cell.angle_gamma   90.00
#
_symmetry.space_group_name_H-M   'P 1'
#
loop_
_entity.id
_entity.type
_entity.pdbx_description
1 polymer ?
#
loop_
_entity_poly.entity_id
_entity_poly.type
_entity_poly.pdbx_seq_one_letter_code
_entity_poly.pdbx_strand_id
1 'polypeptide(L)'
;MSAARAIERIRPHIPLIKFRFVKGSTGSVAIGASKAKSNSSTSNVGTRRGDSIEFTSLPLKYRRLALTPQEVDYINRGGPD
;
A
#
# COMPACT_ATOMS: atom_id res chain seq x y z
N MET A 1 3.59 39.75 56.36
CA MET A 1 2.88 38.50 56.05
C MET A 1 3.11 38.20 54.56
N SER A 2 3.78 37.10 54.23
CA SER A 2 4.13 36.75 52.84
C SER A 2 3.02 35.89 52.23
N ALA A 3 2.45 36.33 51.11
CA ALA A 3 1.40 35.62 50.40
C ALA A 3 2.02 34.63 49.40
N ALA A 4 1.88 33.33 49.67
CA ALA A 4 2.29 32.29 48.76
C ALA A 4 1.35 32.24 47.53
N ARG A 5 1.88 32.45 46.32
CA ARG A 5 1.13 32.21 45.08
C ARG A 5 1.10 30.70 44.82
N ALA A 6 -0.08 30.09 44.93
CA ALA A 6 -0.30 28.73 44.51
C ALA A 6 -0.18 28.64 42.98
N ILE A 7 0.86 27.98 42.48
CA ILE A 7 1.02 27.71 41.05
C ILE A 7 0.17 26.48 40.74
N GLU A 8 -1.04 26.71 40.23
CA GLU A 8 -1.86 25.66 39.63
C GLU A 8 -1.12 25.10 38.41
N ARG A 9 -0.81 23.79 38.42
CA ARG A 9 -0.12 23.13 37.31
C ARG A 9 -1.05 23.06 36.10
N ILE A 10 -0.89 23.98 35.15
CA ILE A 10 -1.53 23.89 33.83
C ILE A 10 -1.02 22.61 33.15
N ARG A 11 -1.93 21.66 32.89
CA ARG A 11 -1.56 20.46 32.13
C ARG A 11 -1.23 20.87 30.70
N PRO A 12 -0.05 20.50 30.17
CA PRO A 12 0.30 20.84 28.80
C PRO A 12 -0.72 20.21 27.84
N HIS A 13 -1.25 21.01 26.93
CA HIS A 13 -2.21 20.57 25.92
C HIS A 13 -1.53 19.59 24.95
N ILE A 14 -2.14 18.41 24.73
CA ILE A 14 -1.70 17.46 23.71
C ILE A 14 -2.19 17.99 22.36
N PRO A 15 -1.30 18.46 21.46
CA PRO A 15 -1.74 18.99 20.18
C PRO A 15 -2.37 17.89 19.32
N LEU A 16 -3.56 18.15 18.78
CA LEU A 16 -4.22 17.26 17.84
C LEU A 16 -3.52 17.26 16.48
N ILE A 17 -3.50 16.10 15.82
CA ILE A 17 -2.97 15.93 14.46
C ILE A 17 -3.82 16.79 13.49
N LYS A 18 -3.15 17.60 12.67
CA LYS A 18 -3.78 18.37 11.59
C LYS A 18 -3.65 17.61 10.28
N PHE A 19 -4.78 17.23 9.69
CA PHE A 19 -4.80 16.68 8.34
C PHE A 19 -4.73 17.79 7.31
N ARG A 20 -4.01 17.56 6.21
CA ARG A 20 -3.95 18.50 5.09
C ARG A 20 -5.34 18.63 4.49
N PHE A 21 -5.85 19.85 4.40
CA PHE A 21 -7.05 20.14 3.63
C PHE A 21 -6.71 20.10 2.13
N VAL A 22 -7.10 19.03 1.46
CA VAL A 22 -7.01 18.95 -0.01
C VAL A 22 -8.34 19.48 -0.55
N LYS A 23 -8.34 20.70 -1.11
CA LYS A 23 -9.51 21.26 -1.80
C LYS A 23 -9.75 20.45 -3.08
N GLY A 24 -10.49 19.34 -2.96
CA GLY A 24 -10.76 18.44 -4.07
C GLY A 24 -11.27 17.04 -3.73
N SER A 25 -11.22 16.58 -2.48
CA SER A 25 -11.91 15.33 -2.11
C SER A 25 -13.18 15.65 -1.33
N THR A 26 -14.23 16.04 -2.05
CA THR A 26 -15.60 15.76 -1.57
C THR A 26 -15.66 14.27 -1.24
N GLY A 27 -15.94 13.94 0.02
CA GLY A 27 -16.01 12.57 0.48
C GLY A 27 -16.92 11.73 -0.41
N SER A 28 -16.32 10.78 -1.13
CA SER A 28 -17.04 9.66 -1.70
C SER A 28 -16.75 8.45 -0.82
N VAL A 29 -17.77 8.04 -0.06
CA VAL A 29 -17.82 6.68 0.47
C VAL A 29 -17.99 5.77 -0.75
N ALA A 30 -16.88 5.31 -1.32
CA ALA A 30 -16.90 4.41 -2.46
C ALA A 30 -17.24 2.99 -1.98
N ILE A 31 -18.53 2.72 -1.79
CA ILE A 31 -19.06 1.35 -1.88
C ILE A 31 -19.08 1.02 -3.37
N GLY A 32 -17.95 0.53 -3.87
CA GLY A 32 -17.80 0.10 -5.25
C GLY A 32 -17.04 -1.21 -5.25
N ALA A 33 -17.75 -2.32 -5.47
CA ALA A 33 -17.14 -3.62 -5.72
C ALA A 33 -16.23 -3.51 -6.94
N SER A 34 -14.91 -3.43 -6.71
CA SER A 34 -13.92 -3.48 -7.77
C SER A 34 -13.87 -4.91 -8.30
N LYS A 35 -14.57 -5.16 -9.42
CA LYS A 35 -14.28 -6.33 -10.27
C LYS A 35 -12.80 -6.27 -10.63
N ALA A 36 -12.05 -7.29 -10.23
CA ALA A 36 -10.64 -7.42 -10.57
C ALA A 36 -10.52 -7.51 -12.10
N LYS A 37 -10.00 -6.45 -12.72
CA LYS A 37 -9.65 -6.43 -14.13
C LYS A 37 -8.41 -7.31 -14.28
N SER A 38 -8.52 -8.39 -15.05
CA SER A 38 -7.38 -9.21 -15.46
C SER A 38 -6.38 -8.32 -16.20
N ASN A 39 -5.26 -8.01 -15.55
CA ASN A 39 -4.15 -7.32 -16.16
C ASN A 39 -3.39 -8.32 -17.02
N SER A 40 -3.83 -8.47 -18.27
CA SER A 40 -2.96 -8.87 -19.37
C SER A 40 -1.73 -7.96 -19.36
N SER A 41 -0.57 -8.55 -19.09
CA SER A 41 0.69 -7.84 -18.90
C SER A 41 1.29 -7.47 -20.24
N THR A 42 0.79 -6.39 -20.84
CA THR A 42 1.62 -5.52 -21.66
C THR A 42 1.93 -4.30 -20.79
N SER A 43 3.03 -4.39 -20.06
CA SER A 43 3.45 -3.40 -19.07
C SER A 43 3.75 -2.05 -19.73
N ASN A 44 2.75 -1.17 -19.75
CA ASN A 44 3.02 0.26 -19.87
C ASN A 44 3.58 0.73 -18.53
N VAL A 45 4.88 1.00 -18.55
CA VAL A 45 5.67 1.63 -17.50
C VAL A 45 4.88 2.72 -16.79
N GLY A 46 4.77 2.58 -15.46
CA GLY A 46 4.80 3.72 -14.55
C GLY A 46 3.61 3.93 -13.62
N THR A 47 3.76 3.53 -12.36
CA THR A 47 3.31 4.33 -11.19
C THR A 47 4.34 4.25 -10.05
N ARG A 48 5.51 4.85 -10.30
CA ARG A 48 6.55 5.33 -9.35
C ARG A 48 6.70 4.56 -8.01
N ARG A 49 7.56 3.53 -8.01
CA ARG A 49 8.27 3.01 -6.82
C ARG A 49 9.70 2.62 -7.20
N GLY A 50 10.61 3.60 -7.22
CA GLY A 50 12.05 3.38 -7.51
C GLY A 50 12.33 2.83 -8.91
N ASP A 51 13.61 2.81 -9.29
CA ASP A 51 14.06 2.05 -10.46
C ASP A 51 13.83 0.57 -10.13
N SER A 52 12.74 -0.02 -10.65
CA SER A 52 12.51 -1.45 -10.52
C SER A 52 13.61 -2.17 -11.29
N ILE A 53 14.45 -2.91 -10.57
CA ILE A 53 15.50 -3.73 -11.17
C ILE A 53 14.85 -4.80 -12.04
N GLU A 54 15.33 -4.93 -13.28
CA GLU A 54 14.87 -5.96 -14.20
C GLU A 54 15.05 -7.37 -13.62
N PHE A 55 14.11 -8.26 -13.92
CA PHE A 55 14.14 -9.62 -13.40
C PHE A 55 15.43 -10.39 -13.76
N THR A 56 16.00 -10.09 -14.93
CA THR A 56 17.24 -10.70 -15.44
C THR A 56 18.47 -10.30 -14.64
N SER A 57 18.48 -9.12 -14.02
CA SER A 57 19.60 -8.65 -13.20
C SER A 57 19.51 -9.09 -11.74
N LEU A 58 18.44 -9.79 -11.35
CA LEU A 58 18.36 -10.42 -10.03
C LEU A 58 19.30 -11.63 -9.94
N PRO A 59 19.96 -11.84 -8.77
CA PRO A 59 20.70 -13.05 -8.47
C PRO A 59 19.85 -14.31 -8.64
N LEU A 60 20.48 -15.43 -9.03
CA LEU A 60 19.80 -16.69 -9.35
C LEU A 60 18.81 -17.15 -8.26
N LYS A 61 19.18 -16.98 -6.98
CA LYS A 61 18.34 -17.37 -5.83
C LYS A 61 17.01 -16.60 -5.71
N TYR A 62 16.88 -15.45 -6.39
CA TYR A 62 15.67 -14.63 -6.42
C TYR A 62 14.96 -14.66 -7.77
N ARG A 63 15.46 -15.45 -8.73
CA ARG A 63 14.78 -15.62 -10.01
C ARG A 63 13.59 -16.57 -9.82
N ARG A 64 12.46 -16.24 -10.45
CA ARG A 64 11.29 -17.08 -10.64
C ARG A 64 11.70 -18.34 -11.40
N LEU A 65 11.12 -19.47 -11.00
CA LEU A 65 11.27 -20.73 -11.70
C LEU A 65 10.44 -20.71 -12.99
N ALA A 66 10.90 -21.46 -14.00
CA ALA A 66 10.10 -21.70 -15.21
C ALA A 66 8.91 -22.59 -14.84
N LEU A 67 7.71 -22.26 -15.33
CA LEU A 67 6.54 -23.09 -15.12
C LEU A 67 6.66 -24.39 -15.92
N THR A 68 6.40 -25.51 -15.25
CA THR A 68 6.26 -26.82 -15.90
C THR A 68 4.89 -26.96 -16.57
N PRO A 69 4.73 -27.78 -17.62
CA PRO A 69 3.43 -27.95 -18.29
C PRO A 69 2.35 -28.48 -17.33
N GLN A 70 2.71 -29.36 -16.40
CA GLN A 70 1.79 -29.85 -15.37
C GLN A 70 1.29 -28.72 -14.45
N GLU A 71 2.17 -27.81 -14.03
CA GLU A 71 1.77 -26.65 -13.22
C GLU A 71 0.87 -25.70 -14.01
N VAL A 72 1.16 -25.49 -15.30
CA VAL A 72 0.29 -24.70 -16.19
C VAL A 72 -1.12 -25.29 -16.21
N ASP A 73 -1.24 -26.60 -16.40
CA ASP A 73 -2.54 -27.27 -16.43
C ASP A 73 -3.24 -27.23 -15.08
N TYR A 74 -2.50 -27.42 -13.98
CA TYR A 74 -3.04 -27.33 -12.62
C TYR A 74 -3.57 -25.92 -12.29
N ILE A 75 -2.85 -24.88 -12.72
CA ILE A 75 -3.29 -23.48 -12.60
C ILE A 75 -4.53 -23.23 -13.46
N ASN A 76 -4.55 -23.71 -14.71
CA ASN A 76 -5.68 -23.56 -15.61
C ASN A 76 -6.93 -24.30 -15.12
N ARG A 77 -6.75 -25.47 -14.49
CA ARG A 77 -7.84 -26.26 -13.88
C ARG A 77 -8.34 -25.63 -12.57
N GLY A 78 -7.49 -24.90 -11.85
CA GLY A 78 -7.84 -24.22 -10.62
C GLY A 78 -7.56 -25.02 -9.34
N GLY A 79 -6.76 -26.08 -9.41
CA GLY A 79 -6.40 -26.90 -8.25
C GLY A 79 -6.60 -28.40 -8.47
N PRO A 80 -6.46 -29.20 -7.40
CA PRO A 80 -6.76 -30.62 -7.40
C PRO A 80 -8.28 -30.83 -7.30
N ASP A 81 -8.76 -31.92 -7.90
CA ASP A 81 -10.16 -32.34 -7.84
C ASP A 81 -10.59 -32.76 -6.41
#